data_AF-A0A0F9C5M2-F1
#
_entry.id   AF-A0A0F9C5M2-F1
#
_cell.length_a   1.000
_cell.length_b   1.000
_cell.length_c   1.000
_cell.angle_alpha   90.00
_cell.angle_beta   90.00
_cell.angle_gamma   90.00
#
_symmetry.space_group_name_H-M   'P 1'
#
loop_
_entity.id
_entity.type
_entity.pdbx_description
1 polymer ?
#
loop_
_entity_poly.entity_id
_entity_poly.type
_entity_poly.pdbx_seq_one_letter_code
_entity_poly.pdbx_strand_id
1 'polypeptide(L)' 'MKLFEITSRYNDTLNPDLWDDDKLKSEVAEKLKLIAKEFIEFFEVIHLDVSDIVITGSNANY' A
#
# COMPACT_ATOMS: atom_id res chain seq x y z
N MET A 1 -12.94 25.66 25.32
CA MET A 1 -13.35 24.86 24.15
C MET A 1 -12.07 24.37 23.46
N LYS A 2 -11.77 23.08 23.52
CA LYS A 2 -10.57 22.52 22.86
C LYS A 2 -10.93 22.34 21.39
N LEU A 3 -10.35 23.16 20.52
CA LEU A 3 -10.43 22.94 19.06
C LEU A 3 -9.79 21.57 18.79
N PHE A 4 -10.51 20.69 18.08
CA PHE A 4 -9.94 19.43 17.64
C PHE A 4 -8.74 19.73 16.76
N GLU A 5 -7.57 19.24 17.18
CA GLU A 5 -6.35 19.34 16.38
C GLU A 5 -6.45 18.34 15.25
N ILE A 6 -6.28 18.80 14.01
CA ILE A 6 -6.24 17.92 12.84
C ILE A 6 -4.95 17.11 12.92
N THR A 7 -5.06 15.82 13.23
CA THR A 7 -3.92 14.91 13.38
C THR A 7 -3.44 14.27 12.07
N SER A 8 -4.21 14.41 11.00
CA SER A 8 -3.89 13.83 9.68
C SER A 8 -4.04 14.89 8.59
N ARG A 9 -3.02 15.00 7.74
CA ARG A 9 -3.02 15.88 6.57
C ARG A 9 -2.78 15.05 5.31
N TYR A 10 -3.31 15.54 4.20
CA TYR A 10 -2.95 15.02 2.89
C TYR A 10 -1.52 15.48 2.57
N ASN A 11 -0.77 14.59 1.95
CA ASN A 11 0.55 14.91 1.41
C ASN A 11 0.37 15.46 -0.01
N ASP A 12 1.21 16.38 -0.46
CA ASP A 12 1.15 16.86 -1.85
C ASP A 12 1.96 15.99 -2.82
N THR A 13 2.74 15.04 -2.28
CA THR A 13 3.59 14.13 -3.05
C THR A 13 3.50 12.70 -2.50
N LEU A 14 3.82 11.73 -3.35
CA LEU A 14 4.00 10.34 -2.93
C LEU A 14 5.10 10.23 -1.87
N ASN A 15 5.00 9.21 -1.02
CA ASN A 15 5.98 8.96 0.03
C ASN A 15 7.34 8.57 -0.61
N PRO A 16 8.41 9.39 -0.50
CA PRO A 16 9.68 9.12 -1.14
C PRO A 16 10.42 7.89 -0.57
N ASP A 17 9.99 7.36 0.58
CA ASP A 17 10.53 6.10 1.09
C ASP A 17 10.05 4.91 0.26
N LEU A 18 8.84 5.00 -0.30
CA LEU A 18 8.19 3.92 -1.06
C LEU A 18 8.28 4.10 -2.57
N TRP A 19 8.32 5.35 -3.04
CA TRP A 19 8.19 5.70 -4.45
C TRP A 19 9.44 6.44 -4.95
N ASP A 20 9.86 6.12 -6.18
CA ASP A 20 10.75 6.92 -7.02
C ASP A 20 9.87 7.58 -8.08
N ASP A 21 9.59 8.87 -7.89
CA ASP A 21 8.59 9.62 -8.66
C ASP A 21 7.21 8.93 -8.67
N ASP A 22 6.78 8.42 -9.83
CA ASP A 22 5.50 7.73 -10.04
C ASP A 22 5.60 6.21 -9.98
N LYS A 23 6.77 5.67 -9.61
CA LYS A 23 7.05 4.23 -9.59
C LYS A 23 7.36 3.75 -8.20
N LEU A 24 6.71 2.66 -7.80
CA LEU A 24 7.05 2.00 -6.55
C LEU A 24 8.46 1.43 -6.65
N LYS A 25 9.29 1.66 -5.63
CA LYS A 25 10.64 1.08 -5.58
C LYS A 25 10.57 -0.44 -5.64
N SER A 26 11.53 -1.05 -6.33
CA SER A 26 11.49 -2.49 -6.64
C SER A 26 11.47 -3.33 -5.37
N GLU A 27 12.30 -2.98 -4.38
CA GLU A 27 12.38 -3.67 -3.10
C GLU A 27 11.08 -3.58 -2.29
N VAL A 28 10.36 -2.45 -2.38
CA VAL A 28 9.06 -2.27 -1.73
C VAL A 28 8.01 -3.12 -2.44
N ALA A 29 7.98 -3.09 -3.77
CA ALA A 29 7.07 -3.90 -4.57
C ALA A 29 7.23 -5.40 -4.30
N GLU A 30 8.47 -5.89 -4.20
CA GLU A 30 8.77 -7.29 -3.87
C GLU A 30 8.24 -7.68 -2.49
N LYS A 31 8.40 -6.83 -1.48
CA LYS A 31 7.88 -7.10 -0.13
C LYS A 31 6.36 -7.08 -0.07
N LEU A 32 5.70 -6.14 -0.76
CA LEU A 32 4.24 -6.09 -0.83
C LEU A 32 3.67 -7.31 -1.56
N LYS A 33 4.29 -7.75 -2.66
CA LYS A 33 3.91 -8.98 -3.37
C LYS A 33 4.08 -10.22 -2.50
N LEU A 34 5.15 -10.29 -1.69
CA LEU A 34 5.33 -11.37 -0.74
C LEU A 34 4.21 -11.40 0.30
N ILE A 35 3.87 -10.25 0.90
CA ILE A 35 2.75 -10.14 1.86
C ILE A 35 1.43 -10.58 1.21
N ALA A 36 1.16 -10.11 -0.01
CA ALA A 36 -0.04 -10.49 -0.75
C ALA A 36 -0.09 -12.00 -1.02
N LYS A 37 1.04 -12.60 -1.40
CA LYS A 37 1.16 -14.05 -1.61
C LYS A 37 0.86 -14.83 -0.33
N GLU A 38 1.50 -14.48 0.79
CA GLU A 38 1.27 -15.13 2.09
C GLU A 38 -0.20 -15.01 2.52
N PHE A 39 -0.82 -13.86 2.26
CA PHE A 39 -2.24 -13.65 2.53
C PHE A 39 -3.13 -14.54 1.64
N ILE A 40 -2.82 -14.67 0.35
CA ILE A 40 -3.56 -15.55 -0.57
C ILE A 40 -3.43 -17.02 -0.12
N GLU A 41 -2.22 -17.46 0.25
CA GLU A 41 -1.97 -18.82 0.72
C GLU A 41 -2.68 -19.11 2.05
N PHE A 42 -2.75 -18.13 2.96
CA PHE A 42 -3.45 -18.25 4.24
C PHE A 42 -4.94 -18.59 4.10
N PHE A 43 -5.62 -18.09 3.05
CA PHE A 43 -7.05 -18.33 2.91
C PHE A 43 -7.39 -19.81 2.69
N GLU A 44 -6.44 -20.66 2.26
CA GLU A 44 -6.63 -22.08 1.93
C GLU A 44 -7.83 -22.37 0.98
N VAL A 45 -8.45 -21.32 0.42
CA VAL A 45 -9.60 -21.45 -0.48
C VAL A 45 -9.08 -21.93 -1.81
N ILE A 46 -9.42 -23.17 -2.10
CA ILE A 46 -9.07 -23.90 -3.30
C ILE A 46 -9.59 -23.08 -4.50
N HIS A 47 -8.66 -22.46 -5.23
CA HIS A 47 -8.85 -21.72 -6.49
C HIS A 47 -9.22 -20.22 -6.42
N LEU A 48 -8.51 -19.43 -5.61
CA LEU A 48 -8.50 -17.98 -5.80
C LEU A 48 -7.66 -17.61 -7.05
N ASP A 49 -8.33 -17.29 -8.16
CA ASP A 49 -7.69 -16.77 -9.38
C ASP A 49 -7.50 -15.25 -9.26
N VAL A 50 -6.32 -14.86 -8.76
CA VAL A 50 -5.97 -13.44 -8.55
C VAL A 50 -5.50 -12.82 -9.86
N SER A 51 -6.31 -11.91 -10.39
CA SER A 51 -6.00 -11.21 -11.64
C SER A 51 -5.11 -9.97 -11.47
N ASP A 52 -5.18 -9.30 -10.33
CA ASP A 52 -4.41 -8.08 -10.07
C ASP A 52 -4.24 -7.78 -8.56
N ILE A 53 -3.26 -6.92 -8.23
CA ILE A 53 -2.98 -6.47 -6.86
C ILE A 53 -2.84 -4.94 -6.87
N VAL A 54 -3.70 -4.25 -6.11
CA VAL A 54 -3.72 -2.79 -5.99
C VAL A 54 -3.20 -2.35 -4.63
N ILE A 55 -2.27 -1.39 -4.62
CA ILE A 55 -1.83 -0.69 -3.41
C ILE A 55 -2.75 0.52 -3.15
N THR A 56 -3.21 0.69 -1.90
CA THR A 56 -4.09 1.80 -1.51
C THR A 56 -3.73 2.31 -0.11
N GLY A 57 -4.26 3.47 0.28
CA GLY A 57 -4.02 4.13 1.56
C GLY A 57 -3.11 5.35 1.45
N SER A 58 -2.84 6.00 2.58
CA SER A 58 -2.12 7.30 2.64
C SER A 58 -0.69 7.27 2.11
N ASN A 59 -0.10 6.08 1.99
CA ASN A 59 1.23 5.87 1.42
C ASN A 59 1.23 5.70 -0.11
N ALA A 60 0.06 5.57 -0.73
CA ALA A 60 -0.15 5.47 -2.17
C ALA A 60 -1.05 6.60 -2.69
N ASN A 61 -1.25 7.64 -1.87
CA ASN A 61 -2.13 8.77 -2.14
C ASN A 61 -1.40 10.08 -1.80
N TYR A 62 -1.69 11.13 -2.54
CA TYR A 62 -1.26 12.53 -2.31
C TYR A 62 -2.23 13.77 -2.43
#